data_AF-A0A2Z6NK86-F1
#
_entry.id   AF-A0A2Z6NK86-F1
#
_cell.length_a   1.000
_cell.length_b   1.000
_cell.length_c   1.000
_cell.angle_alpha   90.00
_cell.angle_beta   90.00
_cell.angle_gamma   90.00
#
_symmetry.space_group_name_H-M   'P 1'
#
loop_
_entity.id
_entity.type
_entity.pdbx_description
1 polymer ?
#
loop_
_entity_poly.entity_id
_entity_poly.type
_entity_poly.pdbx_seq_one_letter_code
_entity_poly.pdbx_strand_id
1 'polypeptide(L)' 'MDNKERAYQAWLGYYNSNKKVGKDKRKLVELANEFSRSMGLDTPPAVASLVLGKMGLKNVPGLRSK' A
#
# COMPACT_ATOMS: atom_id res chain seq x y z
N MET A 1 7.67 -9.86 -11.00
CA MET A 1 7.41 -8.97 -9.86
C MET A 1 8.40 -7.84 -9.99
N ASP A 2 7.91 -6.67 -10.39
CA ASP A 2 8.73 -5.49 -10.56
C ASP A 2 9.31 -5.06 -9.20
N ASN A 3 10.57 -4.58 -9.18
CA ASN A 3 11.21 -4.16 -7.93
C ASN A 3 10.40 -3.07 -7.20
N LYS A 4 9.71 -2.22 -7.97
CA LYS A 4 8.87 -1.14 -7.43
C LYS A 4 7.60 -1.67 -6.76
N GLU A 5 6.99 -2.76 -7.27
CA GLU A 5 5.84 -3.40 -6.63
C GLU A 5 6.22 -3.98 -5.27
N ARG A 6 7.40 -4.62 -5.19
CA ARG A 6 7.93 -5.16 -3.93
C ARG A 6 8.22 -4.07 -2.92
N ALA A 7 8.80 -2.95 -3.36
CA ALA A 7 9.05 -1.78 -2.50
C ALA A 7 7.74 -1.21 -1.95
N TYR A 8 6.71 -1.08 -2.79
CA TYR A 8 5.38 -0.63 -2.37
C TYR A 8 4.74 -1.57 -1.34
N GLN A 9 4.80 -2.89 -1.58
CA GLN A 9 4.27 -3.89 -0.66
C GLN A 9 5.01 -3.89 0.69
N ALA A 10 6.34 -3.72 0.67
CA ALA A 10 7.15 -3.61 1.87
C ALA A 10 6.83 -2.31 2.65
N TRP A 11 6.64 -1.19 1.96
CA TRP A 11 6.23 0.08 2.54
C TRP A 11 4.89 -0.07 3.26
N LEU A 12 3.88 -0.64 2.59
CA LEU A 12 2.57 -0.91 3.18
C LEU A 12 2.69 -1.81 4.41
N GLY A 13 3.43 -2.92 4.32
CA GLY A 13 3.62 -3.82 5.46
C GLY A 13 4.24 -3.13 6.67
N TYR A 14 5.31 -2.36 6.45
CA TYR A 14 6.04 -1.66 7.51
C TYR A 14 5.17 -0.59 8.21
N TYR A 15 4.56 0.31 7.45
CA TYR A 15 3.75 1.39 8.02
C TYR A 15 2.41 0.92 8.56
N ASN A 16 1.89 -0.20 8.07
CA ASN A 16 0.65 -0.78 8.57
C ASN A 16 0.80 -1.35 9.99
N SER A 17 2.00 -1.84 10.33
CA SER A 17 2.37 -2.25 11.68
C SER A 17 2.76 -1.07 12.58
N ASN A 18 3.01 0.12 12.02
CA ASN A 18 3.32 1.32 12.79
C ASN A 18 2.04 1.92 13.41
N LYS A 19 1.99 2.03 14.74
CA LYS A 19 0.82 2.53 15.47
C LYS A 19 0.44 3.99 15.18
N LYS A 20 1.37 4.81 14.68
CA LYS A 20 1.09 6.21 14.31
C LYS A 20 0.39 6.32 12.96
N VAL A 21 0.89 5.60 11.96
CA VAL A 21 0.40 5.69 10.56
C VAL A 21 -0.68 4.64 10.30
N GLY A 22 -0.47 3.40 10.72
CA GLY A 22 -1.39 2.28 10.53
C GLY A 22 -2.69 2.36 11.34
N LYS A 23 -2.86 3.36 12.23
CA LYS A 23 -4.15 3.64 12.90
C LYS A 23 -5.17 4.21 11.92
N ASP A 24 -4.72 5.07 11.01
CA ASP A 24 -5.55 5.59 9.92
C ASP A 24 -5.18 4.90 8.60
N LYS A 25 -5.95 3.85 8.26
CA LYS A 25 -5.72 3.08 7.04
C LYS A 25 -5.87 3.92 5.78
N ARG A 26 -6.74 4.95 5.79
CA ARG A 26 -6.93 5.83 4.62
C ARG A 26 -5.69 6.69 4.43
N LYS A 27 -5.18 7.30 5.50
CA LYS A 27 -3.95 8.09 5.44
C LYS A 27 -2.74 7.25 5.04
N LEU A 28 -2.66 6.02 5.54
CA LEU A 28 -1.63 5.06 5.14
C LEU A 28 -1.67 4.78 3.62
N VAL A 29 -2.85 4.59 3.05
CA VAL A 29 -3.00 4.34 1.60
C VAL A 29 -2.68 5.59 0.78
N GLU A 30 -3.07 6.77 1.23
CA GLU A 30 -2.73 8.03 0.58
C GLU A 30 -1.20 8.22 0.49
N LEU A 31 -0.50 8.01 1.60
CA LEU A 31 0.96 8.06 1.67
C LEU A 31 1.63 6.98 0.82
N ALA A 32 1.07 5.76 0.79
CA ALA A 32 1.57 4.70 -0.08
C ALA A 32 1.47 5.12 -1.56
N ASN A 33 0.33 5.70 -1.95
CA ASN A 33 0.10 6.17 -3.31
C ASN A 33 1.02 7.34 -3.70
N GLU A 34 1.35 8.22 -2.75
CA GLU A 34 2.37 9.26 -2.94
C GLU A 34 3.77 8.65 -3.10
N PHE A 35 4.12 7.67 -2.27
CA PHE A 35 5.37 6.92 -2.38
C PHE A 35 5.49 6.23 -3.74
N SER A 36 4.42 5.59 -4.23
CA SER A 36 4.35 5.04 -5.59
C SER A 36 4.66 6.10 -6.65
N ARG A 37 4.03 7.27 -6.57
CA ARG A 37 4.27 8.38 -7.51
C ARG A 37 5.72 8.86 -7.48
N SER A 38 6.34 8.95 -6.29
CA SER A 38 7.76 9.31 -6.16
C SER A 38 8.72 8.28 -6.79
N MET A 39 8.32 7.01 -6.89
CA MET A 39 9.08 5.96 -7.60
C MET A 39 8.87 5.98 -9.13
N GLY A 40 8.12 6.96 -9.65
CA GLY A 40 7.76 7.06 -11.07
C GLY A 40 6.72 6.02 -11.49
N LEU A 41 5.88 5.56 -10.55
CA LEU A 41 4.70 4.75 -10.85
C LEU A 41 3.48 5.67 -10.82
N ASP A 42 3.02 6.08 -12.01
CA ASP A 42 1.87 6.97 -12.19
C ASP A 42 0.59 6.36 -11.59
N THR A 43 0.43 5.04 -11.78
CA THR A 43 -0.60 4.25 -11.12
C THR A 43 -0.03 3.40 -9.98
N PRO A 44 -0.68 3.35 -8.80
CA PRO A 44 -0.30 2.46 -7.72
C PRO A 44 -0.25 1.00 -8.19
N PRO A 45 0.78 0.24 -7.81
CA PRO A 45 0.89 -1.16 -8.20
C PRO A 45 -0.24 -1.98 -7.57
N ALA A 46 -0.73 -2.97 -8.32
CA ALA A 46 -1.81 -3.81 -7.85
C ALA A 46 -1.28 -4.80 -6.79
N VAL A 47 -1.85 -4.76 -5.60
CA VAL A 47 -1.48 -5.67 -4.51
C VAL A 47 -2.44 -6.85 -4.50
N ALA A 48 -1.93 -8.06 -4.28
CA ALA A 48 -2.78 -9.25 -4.22
C ALA A 48 -3.86 -9.09 -3.13
N SER A 49 -5.12 -9.39 -3.49
CA SER A 49 -6.27 -9.32 -2.58
C SER A 49 -6.07 -10.07 -1.26
N LEU A 50 -5.33 -11.19 -1.29
CA LEU A 50 -4.94 -11.96 -0.12
C LEU A 50 -4.01 -11.17 0.83
N VAL A 51 -3.05 -10.43 0.28
CA VAL A 51 -2.11 -9.61 1.05
C VAL A 51 -2.85 -8.44 1.68
N LEU A 52 -3.75 -7.78 0.93
CA LEU A 52 -4.63 -6.74 1.47
C LEU A 52 -5.50 -7.25 2.62
N GLY A 53 -6.04 -8.47 2.49
CA GLY A 53 -6.76 -9.15 3.56
C GLY A 53 -5.89 -9.37 4.80
N LYS A 54 -4.70 -9.92 4.64
CA LYS A 54 -3.74 -10.14 5.74
C LYS A 54 -3.29 -8.84 6.41
N MET A 55 -3.24 -7.74 5.66
CA MET A 55 -2.89 -6.41 6.17
C MET A 55 -4.08 -5.66 6.77
N GLY A 56 -5.32 -6.16 6.67
CA GLY A 56 -6.50 -5.41 7.11
C GLY A 56 -6.76 -4.15 6.27
N LEU A 57 -6.28 -4.14 5.03
CA LEU A 57 -6.45 -3.06 4.06
C LEU A 57 -7.52 -3.39 3.00
N LYS A 58 -8.21 -4.51 3.18
CA LYS A 58 -9.33 -4.92 2.32
C LYS A 58 -10.46 -3.89 2.45
N ASN A 59 -10.93 -3.35 1.33
CA ASN A 59 -11.92 -2.26 1.22
C ASN A 59 -11.43 -0.84 1.55
N VAL A 60 -10.13 -0.60 1.68
CA VAL A 60 -9.65 0.77 1.82
C VAL A 60 -9.61 1.44 0.44
N PRO A 61 -10.32 2.56 0.23
CA PRO A 61 -10.32 3.27 -1.05
C PRO A 61 -8.91 3.78 -1.39
N GLY A 62 -8.53 3.68 -2.66
CA GLY A 62 -7.22 4.11 -3.16
C GLY A 62 -6.19 2.97 -3.33
N LEU A 63 -6.50 1.74 -2.93
CA LEU A 63 -5.68 0.56 -3.26
C LEU A 63 -6.25 -0.18 -4.46
N ARG A 64 -5.37 -0.59 -5.38
CA ARG A 64 -5.71 -1.52 -6.46
C ARG A 64 -5.47 -2.94 -6.01
N SER A 65 -6.50 -3.78 -6.08
CA SER A 65 -6.40 -5.21 -5.86
C SER A 65 -6.21 -5.95 -7.19
N LYS A 66 -5.28 -6.91 -7.21
CA LYS A 66 -5.19 -7.93 -8.27
C LYS A 66 -6.00 -9.18 -7.87
#